data_AF-A0A1V9YTK9-F1
#
_entry.id   AF-A0A1V9YTK9-F1
#
_cell.length_a   1.000
_cell.length_b   1.000
_cell.length_c   1.000
_cell.angle_alpha   90.00
_cell.angle_beta   90.00
_cell.angle_gamma   90.00
#
_symmetry.space_group_name_H-M   'P 1'
#
loop_
_entity.id
_entity.type
_entity.pdbx_description
1 polymer ?
#
loop_
_entity_poly.entity_id
_entity_poly.type
_entity_poly.pdbx_seq_one_letter_code
_entity_poly.pdbx_strand_id
1 'polypeptide(L)' 'MTPAKVRLRNEKHSSNITKRGNVPTSTRIVRDDGYKVGPIVLGVLFFLIVGSAILEVLRGAQFGGL' A
#
# COMPACT_ATOMS: atom_id res chain seq x y z
N MET A 1 -29.40 41.94 -10.99
CA MET A 1 -28.62 41.04 -10.12
C MET A 1 -29.31 40.98 -8.78
N THR A 2 -30.09 39.93 -8.48
CA THR A 2 -30.88 39.90 -7.24
C THR A 2 -29.99 39.52 -6.05
N PRO A 3 -30.12 40.21 -4.90
CA PRO A 3 -29.25 40.00 -3.73
C PRO A 3 -29.35 38.57 -3.17
N ALA A 4 -30.51 37.93 -3.31
CA ALA A 4 -30.71 36.53 -2.91
C ALA A 4 -29.79 35.55 -3.66
N LYS A 5 -29.56 35.76 -4.97
CA LYS A 5 -28.68 34.88 -5.77
C LYS A 5 -27.21 35.06 -5.44
N VAL A 6 -26.81 36.27 -5.00
CA VAL A 6 -25.44 36.57 -4.59
C VAL A 6 -25.12 35.91 -3.25
N ARG A 7 -26.05 35.96 -2.29
CA ARG A 7 -25.92 35.29 -0.99
C ARG A 7 -25.69 33.79 -1.13
N LEU A 8 -26.52 33.12 -1.93
CA LEU A 8 -26.39 31.68 -2.19
C LEU A 8 -25.06 31.32 -2.87
N ARG A 9 -24.58 32.16 -3.80
CA ARG A 9 -23.26 32.00 -4.42
C ARG A 9 -22.13 32.14 -3.40
N ASN A 10 -22.23 33.10 -2.48
CA ASN A 10 -21.21 33.33 -1.45
C ASN A 10 -21.18 32.19 -0.42
N GLU A 11 -22.33 31.66 -0.01
CA GLU A 11 -22.43 30.51 0.89
C GLU A 11 -21.81 29.25 0.26
N LYS A 12 -22.09 28.99 -1.02
CA LYS A 12 -21.49 27.88 -1.77
C LYS A 12 -19.99 28.08 -2.02
N HIS A 13 -19.54 29.31 -2.21
CA HIS A 13 -18.12 29.61 -2.36
C HIS A 13 -17.40 29.39 -1.02
N SER A 14 -17.91 29.94 0.08
CA SER A 14 -17.35 29.88 1.44
C SER A 14 -17.03 28.45 1.89
N SER A 15 -17.94 27.50 1.67
CA SER A 15 -17.74 26.07 2.02
C SER A 15 -16.63 25.36 1.23
N ASN A 16 -16.19 25.92 0.11
CA ASN A 16 -15.13 25.37 -0.72
C ASN A 16 -13.77 26.09 -0.52
N ILE A 17 -13.73 27.20 0.22
CA ILE A 17 -12.47 27.90 0.53
C ILE A 17 -11.54 27.04 1.39
N THR A 18 -12.07 26.39 2.43
CA THR A 18 -11.25 25.51 3.30
C THR A 18 -10.70 24.27 2.57
N LYS A 19 -11.34 23.89 1.45
CA LYS A 19 -10.91 22.75 0.61
C LYS A 19 -9.81 23.13 -0.39
N ARG A 20 -9.46 24.41 -0.55
CA ARG A 20 -8.46 24.88 -1.54
C ARG A 20 -7.01 24.44 -1.26
N GLY A 21 -6.73 23.84 -0.11
CA GLY A 21 -5.38 23.36 0.24
C GLY A 21 -5.31 21.87 0.59
N ASN A 22 -6.44 21.18 0.75
CA ASN A 22 -6.46 19.76 1.14
C ASN A 22 -6.43 18.82 -0.07
N VAL A 23 -5.66 19.19 -1.10
CA VAL A 23 -5.28 18.25 -2.14
C VAL A 23 -4.08 17.50 -1.59
N PRO A 24 -4.18 16.18 -1.35
CA PRO A 24 -3.01 15.41 -0.93
C PRO A 24 -1.92 15.62 -1.97
N THR A 25 -0.87 16.35 -1.59
CA THR A 25 0.22 16.79 -2.49
C THR A 25 1.03 15.61 -3.03
N SER A 26 0.82 14.42 -2.46
CA SER A 26 1.28 13.17 -3.02
C SER A 26 0.50 12.01 -2.41
N THR A 27 0.26 10.94 -3.19
CA THR A 27 -0.05 9.60 -2.65
C THR A 27 1.09 9.06 -1.76
N ARG A 28 2.23 9.75 -1.74
CA ARG A 28 3.41 9.54 -0.90
C ARG A 28 3.28 10.25 0.45
N ILE A 29 2.16 10.08 1.16
CA ILE A 29 2.22 10.25 2.62
C ILE A 29 3.04 9.06 3.12
N VAL A 30 4.32 9.34 3.37
CA VAL A 30 5.20 8.64 4.33
C VAL A 30 5.07 7.12 4.30
N ARG A 31 5.68 6.50 3.30
CA ARG A 31 6.24 5.15 3.49
C ARG A 31 7.73 5.32 3.33
N ASP A 32 8.38 5.64 4.46
CA ASP A 32 9.82 5.50 4.63
C ASP A 32 10.27 4.21 3.95
N ASP A 33 11.04 4.34 2.87
CA ASP A 33 12.24 3.60 2.47
C ASP A 33 12.38 2.11 2.84
N GLY A 34 11.26 1.43 3.07
CA GLY A 34 11.16 0.02 3.39
C GLY A 34 10.97 -0.83 2.15
N TYR A 35 11.37 -2.10 2.24
CA TYR A 35 11.21 -3.09 1.19
C TYR A 35 9.82 -3.01 0.55
N LYS A 36 9.78 -2.89 -0.78
CA LYS A 36 8.54 -2.81 -1.59
C LYS A 36 7.69 -4.09 -1.57
N VAL A 37 8.11 -5.09 -0.80
CA VAL A 37 7.45 -6.38 -0.66
C VAL A 37 6.69 -6.42 0.67
N GLY A 38 5.42 -6.80 0.60
CA GLY A 38 4.59 -6.95 1.79
C GLY A 38 5.04 -8.12 2.66
N PRO A 39 4.69 -8.13 3.97
CA PRO A 39 5.04 -9.21 4.89
C PRO A 39 4.66 -10.61 4.40
N ILE A 40 3.51 -10.73 3.71
CA ILE A 40 3.04 -11.98 3.11
C ILE A 40 3.99 -12.46 2.00
N VAL A 41 4.39 -11.56 1.10
CA VAL A 41 5.28 -11.89 -0.03
C VAL A 41 6.67 -12.30 0.48
N LEU A 42 7.18 -11.59 1.49
CA LEU A 42 8.42 -11.98 2.18
C LEU A 42 8.30 -13.37 2.81
N GLY A 43 7.21 -13.65 3.54
CA GLY A 43 6.99 -14.96 4.15
C GLY A 43 6.95 -16.10 3.13
N VAL A 44 6.27 -15.90 2.00
CA VAL A 44 6.22 -16.88 0.91
C VAL A 44 7.62 -17.10 0.30
N LEU A 45 8.40 -16.03 0.11
CA LEU A 45 9.76 -16.12 -0.41
C LEU A 45 10.67 -16.97 0.50
N PHE A 46 10.66 -16.71 1.80
CA PHE A 46 11.43 -17.51 2.77
C PHE A 46 10.96 -18.96 2.86
N PHE A 47 9.64 -19.19 2.82
CA PHE A 47 9.08 -20.53 2.84
C PHE A 47 9.51 -21.36 1.63
N LEU A 48 9.51 -20.78 0.43
CA LEU A 48 9.96 -21.48 -0.78
C LEU A 48 11.46 -21.81 -0.71
N ILE A 49 12.29 -20.86 -0.26
CA ILE A 49 13.75 -21.06 -0.13
C ILE A 49 14.04 -22.17 0.89
N VAL A 50 13.58 -22.03 2.13
CA VAL A 50 13.87 -22.99 3.20
C VAL A 50 13.14 -24.32 2.98
N GLY A 51 11.89 -24.27 2.54
CA GLY A 51 11.08 -25.45 2.26
C GLY A 51 11.65 -26.33 1.16
N SER A 52 12.24 -25.73 0.11
CA SER A 52 12.90 -26.50 -0.95
C SER A 52 14.12 -27.28 -0.44
N ALA A 53 14.96 -26.65 0.38
CA ALA A 53 16.14 -27.30 0.97
C ALA A 53 15.77 -28.49 1.87
N ILE A 54 14.71 -28.37 2.66
CA ILE A 54 14.21 -29.47 3.50
C ILE A 54 13.74 -30.64 2.64
N LEU A 55 12.95 -30.36 1.59
CA LEU A 55 12.46 -31.40 0.67
C LEU A 55 13.61 -32.07 -0.11
N GLU A 56 14.64 -31.32 -0.46
CA GLU A 56 15.84 -31.84 -1.12
C GLU A 56 16.62 -32.80 -0.22
N VAL A 57 16.85 -32.43 1.04
CA VAL A 57 17.51 -33.30 2.03
C VAL A 57 16.71 -34.58 2.28
N LEU A 58 15.38 -34.45 2.43
CA LEU A 58 14.51 -35.61 2.64
C LEU A 58 14.54 -36.56 1.43
N ARG A 59 14.47 -36.03 0.20
CA ARG A 59 14.61 -36.84 -1.01
C ARG A 59 16.00 -37.46 -1.09
N GLY A 60 17.06 -36.70 -0.84
CA GLY A 60 18.43 -37.18 -0.85
C GLY A 60 18.66 -38.34 0.13
N ALA A 61 18.08 -38.27 1.33
CA ALA A 61 18.13 -39.35 2.31
C ALA A 61 17.33 -40.60 1.87
N GLN A 62 16.20 -40.42 1.18
CA GLN A 62 15.44 -41.55 0.62
C GLN A 62 16.13 -42.21 -0.58
N PHE A 63 16.91 -41.45 -1.37
CA PHE A 63 17.64 -41.97 -2.53
C PHE A 63 19.04 -42.51 -2.20
N GLY A 64 19.61 -42.20 -1.03
CA GLY A 64 20.93 -42.67 -0.58
C GLY A 64 20.93 -43.99 0.22
N GLY A 65 19.78 -44.66 0.33
CA GLY A 65 19.58 -45.88 1.14
C GLY A 65 19.49 -47.20 0.35
N LEU A 66 19.97 -47.24 -0.90
CA LEU A 66 20.07 -48.45 -1.74
C LEU A 66 21.52 -48.71 -2.14
#